data_AF-A0A958VC73-F1
#
_entry.id   AF-A0A958VC73-F1
#
_cell.length_a   1.000
_cell.length_b   1.000
_cell.length_c   1.000
_cell.angle_alpha   90.00
_cell.angle_beta   90.00
_cell.angle_gamma   90.00
#
_symmetry.space_group_name_H-M   'P 1'
#
loop_
_entity.id
_entity.type
_entity.pdbx_description
1 polymer ?
#
loop_
_entity_poly.entity_id
_entity_poly.type
_entity_poly.pdbx_seq_one_letter_code
_entity_poly.pdbx_strand_id
1 'polypeptide(L)'
;MRKLFFALTIGAFIGTTTAQELPAPSPGCKIESRVGLTDVTLEYSRPSVKGREIFGSLVPYDKVWRFGANKNTMVTFSTDVTIDGKELKAGTYSIFATPNKEEWTIAFNTDTEQWGAGGYTTEKDALSIKVKPEEVKKHETFTLMVGNLSNKGATICMVWDNVKIKIPFKVKTHAIALANIEAAIKEGKDLDVVYYTAARYFHSSKNDDKTAMEYIEKSLKVKENFKCLFLQAQIFEGQGKMKEAIDSAEKAQKLALEEKNEGWASYIKETLDDWRKKK
;
A
#
# COMPACT_ATOMS: atom_id res chain seq x y z
N MET A 1 -26.37 74.49 9.37
CA MET A 1 -27.29 73.34 9.15
C MET A 1 -26.45 72.08 8.98
N ARG A 2 -26.33 71.27 10.05
CA ARG A 2 -25.56 70.01 10.08
C ARG A 2 -26.44 68.90 9.49
N LYS A 3 -26.06 68.30 8.36
CA LYS A 3 -26.79 67.18 7.75
C LYS A 3 -26.33 65.87 8.40
N LEU A 4 -27.25 65.18 9.10
CA LEU A 4 -27.08 63.79 9.56
C LEU A 4 -27.16 62.84 8.35
N PHE A 5 -26.19 61.94 8.21
CA PHE A 5 -26.32 60.77 7.35
C PHE A 5 -26.68 59.56 8.21
N PHE A 6 -27.86 58.99 7.97
CA PHE A 6 -28.29 57.70 8.51
C PHE A 6 -27.72 56.59 7.61
N ALA A 7 -26.82 55.76 8.14
CA ALA A 7 -26.38 54.53 7.48
C ALA A 7 -27.31 53.39 7.90
N LEU A 8 -28.11 52.87 6.96
CA LEU A 8 -28.95 51.70 7.14
C LEU A 8 -28.15 50.45 6.77
N THR A 9 -27.62 49.74 7.76
CA THR A 9 -26.94 48.45 7.57
C THR A 9 -27.98 47.35 7.38
N ILE A 10 -28.13 46.87 6.14
CA ILE A 10 -28.87 45.64 5.82
C ILE A 10 -27.96 44.46 6.15
N GLY A 11 -28.24 43.75 7.24
CA GLY A 11 -27.59 42.50 7.57
C GLY A 11 -28.10 41.38 6.66
N ALA A 12 -27.24 40.87 5.78
CA ALA A 12 -27.53 39.68 4.99
C ALA A 12 -27.40 38.44 5.91
N PHE A 13 -28.55 37.87 6.29
CA PHE A 13 -28.62 36.56 6.93
C PHE A 13 -28.33 35.49 5.86
N ILE A 14 -27.09 34.99 5.81
CA ILE A 14 -26.75 33.80 5.02
C ILE A 14 -27.14 32.59 5.86
N GLY A 15 -28.40 32.16 5.74
CA GLY A 15 -28.82 30.86 6.26
C GLY A 15 -28.16 29.76 5.44
N THR A 16 -27.30 28.96 6.06
CA THR A 16 -26.82 27.71 5.48
C THR A 16 -27.95 26.69 5.55
N THR A 17 -28.70 26.55 4.45
CA THR A 17 -29.66 25.47 4.28
C THR A 17 -28.91 24.15 4.08
N THR A 18 -28.68 23.40 5.15
CA THR A 18 -28.51 21.95 5.03
C THR A 18 -29.88 21.31 5.18
N ALA A 19 -30.46 20.88 4.06
CA ALA A 19 -31.67 20.06 4.05
C ALA A 19 -31.30 18.66 4.57
N GLN A 20 -31.44 18.46 5.88
CA GLN A 20 -31.32 17.22 6.66
C GLN A 20 -30.36 16.12 6.15
N GLU A 21 -29.33 15.82 6.95
CA GLU A 21 -28.49 14.63 6.74
C GLU A 21 -29.29 13.35 7.05
N LEU A 22 -29.56 12.54 6.02
CA LEU A 22 -30.28 11.26 6.13
C LEU A 22 -29.36 10.09 5.73
N PRO A 23 -29.55 8.88 6.28
CA PRO A 23 -28.77 7.72 5.89
C PRO A 23 -28.87 7.43 4.38
N ALA A 24 -27.72 7.41 3.69
CA ALA A 24 -27.68 7.06 2.28
C ALA A 24 -27.95 5.55 2.08
N PRO A 25 -28.78 5.15 1.09
CA PRO A 25 -29.06 3.72 0.83
C PRO A 25 -27.84 2.86 0.48
N SER A 26 -26.74 3.49 0.07
CA SER A 26 -25.45 2.85 -0.20
C SER A 26 -24.35 3.76 0.33
N PRO A 27 -23.95 3.59 1.61
CA PRO A 27 -22.94 4.42 2.24
C PRO A 27 -21.61 4.39 1.49
N GLY A 28 -20.91 5.51 1.48
CA GLY A 28 -19.55 5.62 0.94
C GLY A 28 -18.53 4.92 1.84
N CYS A 29 -17.43 4.48 1.24
CA CYS A 29 -16.30 3.87 1.94
C CYS A 29 -15.01 4.26 1.22
N LYS A 30 -13.99 4.58 2.02
CA LYS A 30 -12.63 4.84 1.57
C LYS A 30 -11.67 3.91 2.32
N ILE A 31 -10.78 3.25 1.59
CA ILE A 31 -9.73 2.39 2.14
C ILE A 31 -8.40 2.89 1.58
N GLU A 32 -7.40 3.05 2.46
CA GLU A 32 -6.03 3.38 2.08
C GLU A 32 -5.10 2.27 2.59
N SER A 33 -4.20 1.79 1.74
CA SER A 33 -3.29 0.69 2.06
C SER A 33 -1.93 0.88 1.41
N ARG A 34 -0.85 0.68 2.18
CA ARG A 34 0.54 0.69 1.71
C ARG A 34 0.94 -0.73 1.27
N VAL A 35 1.24 -0.92 -0.01
CA VAL A 35 1.71 -2.18 -0.59
C VAL A 35 3.16 -2.00 -1.06
N GLY A 36 4.10 -2.53 -0.28
CA GLY A 36 5.53 -2.29 -0.48
C GLY A 36 5.86 -0.81 -0.35
N LEU A 37 6.07 -0.13 -1.48
CA LEU A 37 6.33 1.32 -1.55
C LEU A 37 5.26 2.08 -2.36
N THR A 38 4.11 1.46 -2.60
CA THR A 38 2.98 2.01 -3.36
C THR A 38 1.79 2.19 -2.44
N ASP A 39 1.15 3.34 -2.48
CA ASP A 39 -0.11 3.61 -1.80
C ASP A 39 -1.26 3.25 -2.74
N VAL A 40 -2.24 2.53 -2.20
CA VAL A 40 -3.42 2.08 -2.91
C VAL A 40 -4.65 2.59 -2.19
N THR A 41 -5.47 3.36 -2.89
CA THR A 41 -6.72 3.91 -2.36
C THR A 41 -7.90 3.35 -3.12
N LEU A 42 -8.94 2.91 -2.40
CA LEU A 42 -10.23 2.50 -2.95
C LEU A 42 -11.31 3.42 -2.42
N GLU A 43 -12.09 4.05 -3.30
CA GLU A 43 -13.23 4.89 -2.93
C GLU A 43 -14.48 4.38 -3.63
N TYR A 44 -15.50 3.97 -2.88
CA TYR A 44 -16.65 3.26 -3.44
C TYR A 44 -17.90 3.39 -2.56
N SER A 45 -19.07 3.07 -3.11
CA SER A 45 -20.30 2.92 -2.33
C SER A 45 -20.61 1.45 -2.05
N ARG A 46 -21.30 1.18 -0.94
CA ARG A 46 -21.57 -0.17 -0.44
C ARG A 46 -23.06 -0.53 -0.51
N PRO A 47 -23.62 -0.88 -1.70
CA PRO A 47 -25.00 -1.35 -1.80
C PRO A 47 -25.19 -2.69 -1.09
N SER A 48 -26.38 -2.91 -0.53
CA SER A 48 -26.77 -4.18 0.10
C SER A 48 -27.67 -5.02 -0.81
N VAL A 49 -27.68 -6.34 -0.62
CA VAL A 49 -28.48 -7.28 -1.43
C VAL A 49 -29.98 -7.01 -1.25
N LYS A 50 -30.45 -6.88 -0.01
CA LYS A 50 -31.85 -6.61 0.36
C LYS A 50 -32.85 -7.58 -0.27
N GLY A 51 -32.51 -8.86 -0.27
CA GLY A 51 -33.36 -9.93 -0.81
C GLY A 51 -33.50 -9.96 -2.33
N ARG A 52 -32.76 -9.12 -3.07
CA ARG A 52 -32.75 -9.09 -4.54
C ARG A 52 -31.77 -10.12 -5.09
N GLU A 53 -32.05 -10.61 -6.30
CA GLU A 53 -31.06 -11.29 -7.11
C GLU A 53 -30.09 -10.26 -7.70
N ILE A 54 -28.79 -10.41 -7.41
CA ILE A 54 -27.80 -9.42 -7.81
C ILE A 54 -27.29 -9.67 -9.22
N PHE A 55 -26.58 -10.77 -9.45
CA PHE A 55 -25.98 -11.06 -10.76
C PHE A 55 -26.95 -11.83 -11.65
N GLY A 56 -27.19 -11.32 -12.86
CA GLY A 56 -28.22 -11.83 -13.78
C GLY A 56 -29.54 -11.07 -13.73
N SER A 57 -29.75 -10.23 -12.70
CA SER A 57 -30.95 -9.39 -12.55
C SER A 57 -30.59 -7.92 -12.32
N LEU A 58 -30.25 -7.51 -11.09
CA LEU A 58 -29.86 -6.12 -10.79
C LEU A 58 -28.62 -5.67 -11.57
N VAL A 59 -27.64 -6.57 -11.67
CA VAL A 59 -26.44 -6.46 -12.48
C VAL A 59 -26.56 -7.50 -13.60
N PRO A 60 -27.04 -7.11 -14.79
CA PRO A 60 -27.21 -8.05 -15.90
C PRO A 60 -25.87 -8.62 -16.37
N TYR A 61 -25.87 -9.88 -16.76
CA TYR A 61 -24.71 -10.46 -17.44
C TYR A 61 -24.52 -9.83 -18.82
N ASP A 62 -23.26 -9.84 -19.29
CA ASP A 62 -22.83 -9.36 -20.60
C ASP A 62 -23.10 -7.87 -20.85
N LYS A 63 -23.37 -7.11 -19.78
CA LYS A 63 -23.53 -5.66 -19.81
C LYS A 63 -22.52 -5.00 -18.88
N VAL A 64 -22.02 -3.85 -19.31
CA VAL A 64 -21.12 -3.04 -18.50
C VAL A 64 -21.84 -2.48 -17.27
N TRP A 65 -21.15 -2.55 -16.14
CA TRP A 65 -21.57 -2.07 -14.83
C TRP A 65 -20.47 -1.23 -14.22
N ARG A 66 -20.83 -0.10 -13.60
CA ARG A 66 -19.93 0.83 -12.88
C ARG A 66 -19.27 0.28 -11.59
N PHE A 67 -19.25 -1.05 -11.44
CA PHE A 67 -18.62 -1.77 -10.34
C PHE A 67 -18.94 -1.24 -8.93
N GLY A 68 -20.21 -0.92 -8.67
CA GLY A 68 -20.69 -0.36 -7.42
C GLY A 68 -22.06 0.32 -7.57
N ALA A 69 -22.37 1.24 -6.66
CA ALA A 69 -23.57 2.09 -6.68
C ALA A 69 -23.21 3.58 -6.55
N ASN A 70 -24.14 4.46 -6.91
CA ASN A 70 -23.96 5.92 -6.89
C ASN A 70 -22.79 6.39 -7.78
N LYS A 71 -21.76 7.01 -7.19
CA LYS A 71 -20.51 7.40 -7.84
C LYS A 71 -19.72 6.18 -8.32
N ASN A 72 -18.83 6.38 -9.28
CA ASN A 72 -17.93 5.32 -9.73
C ASN A 72 -17.08 4.81 -8.57
N THR A 73 -16.84 3.51 -8.57
CA THR A 73 -15.77 2.94 -7.76
C THR A 73 -14.45 3.41 -8.33
N MET A 74 -13.63 4.03 -7.49
CA MET A 74 -12.32 4.55 -7.85
C MET A 74 -11.22 3.71 -7.22
N VAL A 75 -10.13 3.54 -7.96
CA VAL A 75 -8.85 3.01 -7.48
C VAL A 75 -7.73 3.96 -7.84
N THR A 76 -6.90 4.29 -6.87
CA THR A 76 -5.71 5.11 -7.06
C THR A 76 -4.47 4.34 -6.67
N PHE A 77 -3.44 4.41 -7.51
CA PHE A 77 -2.10 3.88 -7.25
C PHE A 77 -1.09 5.03 -7.26
N SER A 78 -0.28 5.17 -6.20
CA SER A 78 0.75 6.23 -6.14
C SER A 78 2.00 5.94 -6.98
N THR A 79 2.15 4.73 -7.49
CA THR A 79 3.21 4.33 -8.43
C THR A 79 2.64 3.40 -9.50
N ASP A 80 3.37 3.20 -10.60
CA ASP A 80 3.04 2.18 -11.60
C ASP A 80 2.88 0.79 -10.94
N VAL A 81 1.89 0.04 -11.40
CA VAL A 81 1.61 -1.34 -10.98
C VAL A 81 1.54 -2.27 -12.18
N THR A 82 1.61 -3.58 -11.94
CA THR A 82 1.40 -4.59 -12.98
C THR A 82 0.20 -5.46 -12.61
N ILE A 83 -0.78 -5.54 -13.50
CA ILE A 83 -2.00 -6.31 -13.31
C ILE A 83 -2.15 -7.23 -14.52
N ASP A 84 -2.31 -8.54 -14.29
CA ASP A 84 -2.40 -9.55 -15.36
C ASP A 84 -1.24 -9.46 -16.39
N GLY A 85 -0.02 -9.21 -15.89
CA GLY A 85 1.18 -9.07 -16.72
C GLY A 85 1.30 -7.76 -17.50
N LYS A 86 0.28 -6.88 -17.46
CA LYS A 86 0.27 -5.59 -18.14
C LYS A 86 0.56 -4.46 -17.16
N GLU A 87 1.32 -3.47 -17.59
CA GLU A 87 1.60 -2.29 -16.78
C GLU A 87 0.42 -1.33 -16.78
N LEU A 88 0.06 -0.82 -15.61
CA LEU A 88 -0.87 0.28 -15.41
C LEU A 88 -0.11 1.41 -14.71
N LYS A 89 -0.17 2.62 -15.28
CA LYS A 89 0.55 3.78 -14.75
C LYS A 89 -0.01 4.22 -13.40
N ALA A 90 0.82 4.93 -12.63
CA ALA A 90 0.35 5.64 -11.45
C ALA A 90 -0.79 6.59 -11.83
N GLY A 91 -1.83 6.65 -11.01
CA GLY A 91 -3.01 7.46 -11.31
C GLY A 91 -4.26 6.96 -10.63
N THR A 92 -5.36 7.67 -10.90
CA THR A 92 -6.70 7.35 -10.43
C THR A 92 -7.55 6.86 -11.59
N TYR A 93 -8.24 5.75 -11.38
CA TYR A 93 -9.06 5.07 -12.39
C TYR A 93 -10.43 4.76 -11.84
N SER A 94 -11.46 4.92 -12.65
CA SER A 94 -12.77 4.34 -12.37
C SER A 94 -12.76 2.86 -12.74
N ILE A 95 -13.50 2.03 -12.01
CA ILE A 95 -13.61 0.60 -12.28
C ILE A 95 -14.96 0.31 -12.94
N PHE A 96 -14.90 -0.33 -14.10
CA PHE A 96 -16.04 -0.96 -14.73
C PHE A 96 -15.87 -2.47 -14.75
N ALA A 97 -16.98 -3.19 -14.69
CA ALA A 97 -16.99 -4.62 -14.88
C ALA A 97 -18.07 -5.01 -15.88
N THR A 98 -17.79 -6.03 -16.69
CA THR A 98 -18.79 -6.75 -17.48
C THR A 98 -18.88 -8.17 -16.94
N PRO A 99 -19.84 -8.45 -16.06
CA PRO A 99 -20.02 -9.77 -15.47
C PRO A 99 -20.48 -10.80 -16.49
N ASN A 100 -19.99 -12.02 -16.35
CA ASN A 100 -20.53 -13.22 -16.98
C ASN A 100 -20.49 -14.36 -15.93
N LYS A 101 -21.14 -15.49 -16.22
CA LYS A 101 -21.10 -16.68 -15.36
C LYS A 101 -19.70 -17.31 -15.24
N GLU A 102 -18.90 -17.26 -16.31
CA GLU A 102 -17.59 -17.92 -16.35
C GLU A 102 -16.43 -16.97 -16.11
N GLU A 103 -16.52 -15.75 -16.63
CA GLU A 103 -15.40 -14.81 -16.65
C GLU A 103 -15.87 -13.35 -16.69
N TRP A 104 -15.36 -12.53 -15.80
CA TRP A 104 -15.64 -11.11 -15.78
C TRP A 104 -14.55 -10.34 -16.51
N THR A 105 -14.95 -9.32 -17.25
CA THR A 105 -14.03 -8.30 -17.73
C THR A 105 -13.97 -7.18 -16.70
N ILE A 106 -12.79 -6.82 -16.22
CA ILE A 106 -12.58 -5.66 -15.34
C ILE A 106 -11.76 -4.63 -16.09
N ALA A 107 -12.30 -3.42 -16.19
CA ALA A 107 -11.69 -2.28 -16.87
C ALA A 107 -11.31 -1.18 -15.87
N PHE A 108 -10.06 -0.73 -15.96
CA PHE A 108 -9.54 0.45 -15.29
C PHE A 108 -9.61 1.61 -16.28
N ASN A 109 -10.59 2.49 -16.11
CA ASN A 109 -10.93 3.52 -17.07
C ASN A 109 -10.43 4.89 -16.61
N THR A 110 -9.95 5.72 -17.54
CA THR A 110 -9.40 7.05 -17.25
C THR A 110 -10.47 8.11 -17.00
N ASP A 111 -11.73 7.84 -17.33
CA ASP A 111 -12.85 8.74 -17.04
C ASP A 111 -13.32 8.57 -15.58
N THR A 112 -12.88 9.48 -14.72
CA THR A 112 -13.17 9.43 -13.28
C THR A 112 -14.50 10.09 -12.91
N GLU A 113 -15.04 10.94 -13.79
CA GLU A 113 -16.20 11.79 -13.49
C GLU A 113 -17.51 11.26 -14.07
N GLN A 114 -17.44 10.25 -14.95
CA GLN A 114 -18.63 9.65 -15.55
C GLN A 114 -19.62 9.16 -14.48
N TRP A 115 -20.91 9.43 -14.66
CA TRP A 115 -21.95 8.86 -13.81
C TRP A 115 -22.59 7.63 -14.46
N GLY A 116 -22.57 6.49 -13.78
CA GLY A 116 -23.14 5.26 -14.34
C GLY A 116 -22.31 4.67 -15.47
N ALA A 117 -22.93 3.78 -16.24
CA ALA A 117 -22.26 3.05 -17.33
C ALA A 117 -22.71 3.49 -18.74
N GLY A 118 -23.62 4.47 -18.85
CA GLY A 118 -24.21 4.86 -20.14
C GLY A 118 -23.25 5.59 -21.08
N GLY A 119 -22.18 6.20 -20.56
CA GLY A 119 -21.13 6.87 -21.35
C GLY A 119 -19.87 6.03 -21.54
N TYR A 120 -19.85 4.79 -21.04
CA TYR A 120 -18.64 3.96 -21.06
C TYR A 120 -18.23 3.64 -22.50
N THR A 121 -16.94 3.85 -22.79
CA THR A 121 -16.30 3.40 -24.03
C THR A 121 -14.99 2.71 -23.70
N THR A 122 -14.66 1.66 -24.45
CA THR A 122 -13.41 0.91 -24.30
C THR A 122 -12.18 1.74 -24.66
N GLU A 123 -12.33 2.84 -25.41
CA GLU A 123 -11.23 3.74 -25.79
C GLU A 123 -10.59 4.43 -24.58
N LYS A 124 -11.34 4.58 -23.49
CA LYS A 124 -10.85 5.17 -22.23
C LYS A 124 -10.34 4.12 -21.24
N ASP A 125 -10.32 2.84 -21.61
CA ASP A 125 -9.76 1.80 -20.76
C ASP A 125 -8.23 1.87 -20.83
N ALA A 126 -7.59 2.29 -19.74
CA ALA A 126 -6.15 2.22 -19.59
C ALA A 126 -5.68 0.76 -19.48
N LEU A 127 -6.53 -0.10 -18.93
CA LEU A 127 -6.29 -1.54 -18.83
C LEU A 127 -7.61 -2.30 -18.75
N SER A 128 -7.69 -3.42 -19.46
CA SER A 128 -8.76 -4.41 -19.31
C SER A 128 -8.19 -5.80 -19.09
N ILE A 129 -8.72 -6.49 -18.08
CA ILE A 129 -8.29 -7.82 -17.65
C ILE A 129 -9.49 -8.75 -17.54
N LYS A 130 -9.19 -10.05 -17.51
CA LYS A 130 -10.17 -11.10 -17.26
C LYS A 130 -9.97 -11.70 -15.87
N VAL A 131 -11.05 -11.89 -15.12
CA VAL A 131 -11.03 -12.53 -13.81
C VAL A 131 -12.15 -13.55 -13.68
N LYS A 132 -11.91 -14.63 -12.96
CA LYS A 132 -12.95 -15.65 -12.71
C LYS A 132 -13.75 -15.29 -11.45
N PRO A 133 -15.09 -15.27 -11.50
CA PRO A 133 -15.90 -15.20 -10.30
C PRO A 133 -15.78 -16.51 -9.51
N GLU A 134 -15.70 -16.39 -8.19
CA GLU A 134 -15.73 -17.49 -7.24
C GLU A 134 -17.04 -17.44 -6.46
N GLU A 135 -17.69 -18.58 -6.30
CA GLU A 135 -18.83 -18.69 -5.41
C GLU A 135 -18.38 -18.70 -3.94
N VAL A 136 -19.05 -17.93 -3.11
CA VAL A 136 -18.77 -17.80 -1.67
C VAL A 136 -20.07 -17.75 -0.88
N LYS A 137 -19.97 -17.90 0.45
CA LYS A 137 -21.10 -17.64 1.35
C LYS A 137 -21.63 -16.23 1.11
N LYS A 138 -22.95 -16.07 1.23
CA LYS A 138 -23.64 -14.80 1.00
C LYS A 138 -23.05 -13.65 1.84
N HIS A 139 -22.74 -12.55 1.19
CA HIS A 139 -22.32 -11.28 1.79
C HIS A 139 -23.35 -10.20 1.49
N GLU A 140 -24.02 -9.72 2.54
CA GLU A 140 -25.13 -8.78 2.40
C GLU A 140 -24.71 -7.45 1.78
N THR A 141 -23.50 -6.97 2.04
CA THR A 141 -23.05 -5.63 1.63
C THR A 141 -21.83 -5.71 0.74
N PHE A 142 -21.89 -5.05 -0.42
CA PHE A 142 -20.78 -4.94 -1.35
C PHE A 142 -19.54 -4.41 -0.64
N THR A 143 -18.45 -5.16 -0.75
CA THR A 143 -17.23 -4.88 -0.01
C THR A 143 -16.03 -5.06 -0.93
N LEU A 144 -15.21 -4.02 -1.00
CA LEU A 144 -13.87 -4.06 -1.56
C LEU A 144 -12.84 -4.10 -0.44
N MET A 145 -11.72 -4.77 -0.69
CA MET A 145 -10.59 -4.84 0.24
C MET A 145 -9.28 -5.00 -0.52
N VAL A 146 -8.18 -4.54 0.08
CA VAL A 146 -6.82 -4.87 -0.34
C VAL A 146 -6.30 -5.97 0.60
N GLY A 147 -6.09 -7.17 0.07
CA GLY A 147 -5.66 -8.35 0.83
C GLY A 147 -4.41 -9.00 0.24
N ASN A 148 -3.89 -10.05 0.89
CA ASN A 148 -2.68 -10.78 0.47
C ASN A 148 -1.44 -9.88 0.27
N LEU A 149 -1.21 -8.94 1.20
CA LEU A 149 -0.14 -7.96 1.09
C LEU A 149 1.24 -8.63 1.14
N SER A 150 2.14 -8.15 0.29
CA SER A 150 3.57 -8.49 0.30
C SER A 150 4.39 -7.31 -0.23
N ASN A 151 5.71 -7.37 -0.07
CA ASN A 151 6.64 -6.42 -0.71
C ASN A 151 6.69 -6.52 -2.25
N LYS A 152 5.89 -7.41 -2.87
CA LYS A 152 5.84 -7.62 -4.32
C LYS A 152 4.50 -7.28 -4.93
N GLY A 153 3.46 -7.09 -4.12
CA GLY A 153 2.10 -6.92 -4.61
C GLY A 153 1.04 -7.25 -3.56
N ALA A 154 -0.21 -7.12 -3.96
CA ALA A 154 -1.38 -7.48 -3.18
C ALA A 154 -2.53 -7.92 -4.11
N THR A 155 -3.73 -8.09 -3.55
CA THR A 155 -4.94 -8.45 -4.30
C THR A 155 -6.08 -7.52 -3.90
N ILE A 156 -6.67 -6.83 -4.88
CA ILE A 156 -7.97 -6.18 -4.68
C ILE A 156 -9.04 -7.28 -4.75
N CYS A 157 -9.81 -7.46 -3.69
CA CYS A 157 -10.92 -8.42 -3.68
C CYS A 157 -12.24 -7.67 -3.61
N MET A 158 -13.22 -8.12 -4.39
CA MET A 158 -14.62 -7.74 -4.25
C MET A 158 -15.42 -8.93 -3.76
N VAL A 159 -16.31 -8.70 -2.81
CA VAL A 159 -17.32 -9.68 -2.41
C VAL A 159 -18.69 -9.01 -2.29
N TRP A 160 -19.70 -9.61 -2.91
CA TRP A 160 -21.09 -9.19 -2.81
C TRP A 160 -22.03 -10.32 -3.18
N ASP A 161 -23.10 -10.48 -2.40
CA ASP A 161 -23.99 -11.64 -2.48
C ASP A 161 -23.15 -12.93 -2.37
N ASN A 162 -23.34 -13.90 -3.26
CA ASN A 162 -22.58 -15.14 -3.30
C ASN A 162 -21.35 -15.08 -4.24
N VAL A 163 -20.94 -13.90 -4.72
CA VAL A 163 -19.83 -13.77 -5.67
C VAL A 163 -18.63 -13.07 -5.06
N LYS A 164 -17.45 -13.60 -5.35
CA LYS A 164 -16.15 -12.99 -5.09
C LYS A 164 -15.34 -12.89 -6.37
N ILE A 165 -14.66 -11.78 -6.58
CA ILE A 165 -13.58 -11.68 -7.58
C ILE A 165 -12.27 -11.23 -6.93
N LYS A 166 -11.16 -11.63 -7.54
CA LYS A 166 -9.80 -11.28 -7.11
C LYS A 166 -9.08 -10.62 -8.28
N ILE A 167 -8.43 -9.49 -8.01
CA ILE A 167 -7.59 -8.76 -8.95
C ILE A 167 -6.20 -8.65 -8.34
N PRO A 168 -5.31 -9.64 -8.60
CA PRO A 168 -3.93 -9.58 -8.14
C PRO A 168 -3.16 -8.49 -8.90
N PHE A 169 -2.32 -7.75 -8.19
CA PHE A 169 -1.42 -6.77 -8.78
C PHE A 169 -0.03 -6.86 -8.15
N LYS A 170 0.99 -6.48 -8.92
CA LYS A 170 2.39 -6.41 -8.49
C LYS A 170 2.85 -4.97 -8.43
N VAL A 171 3.79 -4.70 -7.53
CA VAL A 171 4.43 -3.39 -7.34
C VAL A 171 5.94 -3.50 -7.57
N LYS A 172 6.57 -2.42 -8.05
CA LYS A 172 8.02 -2.36 -8.32
C LYS A 172 8.83 -1.94 -7.09
N THR A 173 8.52 -2.50 -5.92
CA THR A 173 9.10 -2.08 -4.63
C THR A 173 10.63 -2.08 -4.63
N HIS A 174 11.27 -3.07 -5.25
CA HIS A 174 12.73 -3.13 -5.29
C HIS A 174 13.34 -1.99 -6.11
N ALA A 175 12.79 -1.71 -7.30
CA ALA A 175 13.28 -0.61 -8.14
C ALA A 175 13.11 0.74 -7.44
N ILE A 176 11.96 0.95 -6.77
CA ILE A 176 11.71 2.17 -5.99
C ILE A 176 12.68 2.27 -4.80
N ALA A 177 12.94 1.16 -4.10
CA ALA A 177 13.88 1.14 -2.98
C ALA A 177 15.30 1.51 -3.42
N LEU A 178 15.77 0.98 -4.56
CA LEU A 178 17.08 1.34 -5.11
C LEU A 178 17.17 2.82 -5.46
N ALA A 179 16.16 3.38 -6.13
CA ALA A 179 16.11 4.80 -6.46
C ALA A 179 16.11 5.68 -5.19
N ASN A 180 15.37 5.28 -4.15
CA ASN A 180 15.35 5.99 -2.87
C ASN A 180 16.70 5.93 -2.15
N ILE A 181 17.38 4.78 -2.17
CA ILE A 181 18.72 4.62 -1.60
C ILE A 181 19.72 5.51 -2.34
N GLU A 182 19.70 5.51 -3.68
CA GLU A 182 20.57 6.36 -4.50
C GLU A 182 20.34 7.84 -4.22
N ALA A 183 19.07 8.27 -4.13
CA ALA A 183 18.72 9.64 -3.81
C ALA A 183 19.23 10.06 -2.42
N ALA A 184 19.09 9.20 -1.40
CA ALA A 184 19.57 9.48 -0.04
C ALA A 184 21.10 9.55 0.03
N ILE A 185 21.80 8.68 -0.71
CA ILE A 185 23.27 8.74 -0.83
C ILE A 185 23.70 10.04 -1.48
N LYS A 186 23.01 10.48 -2.54
CA LYS A 186 23.29 11.74 -3.22
C LYS A 186 23.01 12.97 -2.35
N GLU A 187 21.99 12.91 -1.48
CA GLU A 187 21.71 13.98 -0.51
C GLU A 187 22.84 14.14 0.52
N GLY A 188 23.52 13.04 0.88
CA GLY A 188 24.74 13.09 1.68
C GLY A 188 24.54 13.31 3.18
N LYS A 189 23.30 13.32 3.66
CA LYS A 189 22.98 13.44 5.10
C LYS A 189 22.90 12.08 5.77
N ASP A 190 23.40 12.00 7.01
CA ASP A 190 23.35 10.81 7.86
C ASP A 190 23.77 9.52 7.13
N LEU A 191 24.86 9.60 6.35
CA LEU A 191 25.26 8.54 5.43
C LEU A 191 25.51 7.20 6.13
N ASP A 192 25.96 7.20 7.39
CA ASP A 192 26.09 5.98 8.19
C ASP A 192 24.73 5.27 8.37
N VAL A 193 23.66 6.04 8.60
CA VAL A 193 22.28 5.54 8.73
C VAL A 193 21.72 5.14 7.37
N VAL A 194 21.96 5.91 6.32
CA VAL A 194 21.53 5.58 4.95
C VAL A 194 22.12 4.25 4.51
N TYR A 195 23.43 4.06 4.68
CA TYR A 195 24.08 2.80 4.34
C TYR A 195 23.64 1.64 5.23
N TYR A 196 23.49 1.86 6.54
CA TYR A 196 22.98 0.82 7.44
C TYR A 196 21.55 0.36 7.06
N THR A 197 20.65 1.30 6.74
CA THR A 197 19.28 0.97 6.35
C THR A 197 19.22 0.25 5.00
N ALA A 198 20.09 0.63 4.05
CA ALA A 198 20.28 -0.10 2.81
C ALA A 198 20.79 -1.53 3.05
N ALA A 199 21.82 -1.71 3.89
CA ALA A 199 22.32 -3.04 4.25
C ALA A 199 21.22 -3.94 4.82
N ARG A 200 20.45 -3.41 5.78
CA ARG A 200 19.33 -4.14 6.39
C ARG A 200 18.29 -4.54 5.34
N TYR A 201 17.99 -3.67 4.38
CA TYR A 201 17.07 -3.99 3.28
C TYR A 201 17.58 -5.16 2.42
N PHE A 202 18.85 -5.15 2.01
CA PHE A 202 19.42 -6.25 1.22
C PHE A 202 19.46 -7.57 2.00
N HIS A 203 19.85 -7.55 3.27
CA HIS A 203 19.82 -8.74 4.11
C HIS A 203 18.39 -9.29 4.28
N SER A 204 17.49 -8.48 4.86
CA SER A 204 16.15 -8.94 5.28
C SER A 204 15.16 -9.16 4.15
N SER A 205 15.17 -8.28 3.13
CA SER A 205 14.14 -8.27 2.09
C SER A 205 14.59 -8.93 0.79
N LYS A 206 15.90 -9.03 0.58
CA LYS A 206 16.50 -9.59 -0.64
C LYS A 206 17.28 -10.88 -0.41
N ASN A 207 17.61 -11.22 0.83
CA ASN A 207 18.49 -12.34 1.16
C ASN A 207 19.81 -12.24 0.38
N ASP A 208 20.34 -11.02 0.29
CA ASP A 208 21.57 -10.66 -0.43
C ASP A 208 22.60 -10.13 0.55
N ASP A 209 23.23 -11.06 1.27
CA ASP A 209 24.23 -10.76 2.28
C ASP A 209 25.51 -10.15 1.69
N LYS A 210 25.80 -10.44 0.42
CA LYS A 210 26.95 -9.84 -0.27
C LYS A 210 26.76 -8.34 -0.38
N THR A 211 25.65 -7.89 -0.97
CA THR A 211 25.36 -6.46 -1.10
C THR A 211 25.15 -5.81 0.27
N ALA A 212 24.54 -6.53 1.22
CA ALA A 212 24.40 -6.03 2.59
C ALA A 212 25.76 -5.72 3.24
N MET A 213 26.75 -6.62 3.11
CA MET A 213 28.10 -6.42 3.65
C MET A 213 28.82 -5.23 3.00
N GLU A 214 28.66 -5.02 1.69
CA GLU A 214 29.22 -3.83 1.00
C GLU A 214 28.67 -2.52 1.59
N TYR A 215 27.38 -2.49 1.94
CA TYR A 215 26.77 -1.34 2.59
C TYR A 215 27.14 -1.21 4.08
N ILE A 216 27.33 -2.32 4.80
CA ILE A 216 27.85 -2.30 6.18
C ILE A 216 29.23 -1.66 6.22
N GLU A 217 30.13 -2.06 5.32
CA GLU A 217 31.46 -1.47 5.26
C GLU A 217 31.42 0.03 4.97
N LYS A 218 30.54 0.47 4.05
CA LYS A 218 30.33 1.91 3.78
C LYS A 218 29.81 2.64 5.01
N SER A 219 28.83 2.08 5.71
CA SER A 219 28.26 2.65 6.94
C SER A 219 29.31 2.83 8.02
N LEU A 220 30.06 1.77 8.34
CA LEU A 220 31.08 1.78 9.40
C LEU A 220 32.27 2.70 9.09
N LYS A 221 32.57 2.93 7.81
CA LYS A 221 33.57 3.93 7.38
C LYS A 221 33.13 5.37 7.65
N VAL A 222 31.83 5.65 7.59
CA VAL A 222 31.29 6.98 7.93
C VAL A 222 31.30 7.16 9.44
N LYS A 223 30.70 6.21 10.16
CA LYS A 223 30.63 6.22 11.62
C LYS A 223 30.40 4.80 12.13
N GLU A 224 31.16 4.40 13.14
CA GLU A 224 30.86 3.16 13.86
C GLU A 224 29.52 3.28 14.60
N ASN A 225 28.65 2.29 14.42
CA ASN A 225 27.32 2.25 14.98
C ASN A 225 26.99 0.82 15.40
N PHE A 226 26.53 0.65 16.64
CA PHE A 226 26.29 -0.67 17.21
C PHE A 226 25.26 -1.47 16.42
N LYS A 227 24.24 -0.82 15.84
CA LYS A 227 23.22 -1.51 15.02
C LYS A 227 23.81 -2.12 13.75
N CYS A 228 24.76 -1.41 13.13
CA CYS A 228 25.42 -1.86 11.91
C CYS A 228 26.40 -3.01 12.20
N LEU A 229 27.17 -2.89 13.29
CA LEU A 229 28.05 -3.97 13.78
C LEU A 229 27.26 -5.22 14.15
N PHE A 230 26.10 -5.07 14.78
CA PHE A 230 25.26 -6.21 15.13
C PHE A 230 24.64 -6.88 13.89
N LEU A 231 24.22 -6.12 12.89
CA LEU A 231 23.78 -6.70 11.60
C LEU A 231 24.92 -7.47 10.93
N GLN A 232 26.14 -6.94 10.96
CA GLN A 232 27.32 -7.64 10.46
C GLN A 232 27.53 -8.98 11.19
N ALA A 233 27.40 -8.97 12.52
CA ALA A 233 27.51 -10.16 13.33
C ALA A 233 26.47 -11.24 12.96
N GLN A 234 25.21 -10.83 12.73
CA GLN A 234 24.14 -11.73 12.30
C GLN A 234 24.44 -12.38 10.94
N ILE A 235 24.99 -11.60 9.99
CA ILE A 235 25.40 -12.12 8.68
C ILE A 235 26.57 -13.12 8.84
N PHE A 236 27.54 -12.83 9.70
CA PHE A 236 28.63 -13.78 9.96
C PHE A 236 28.15 -15.07 10.61
N GLU A 237 27.20 -15.00 11.55
CA GLU A 237 26.62 -16.21 12.15
C GLU A 237 25.90 -17.07 11.12
N GLY A 238 25.08 -16.46 10.25
CA GLY A 238 24.41 -17.16 9.15
C GLY A 238 25.37 -17.80 8.14
N GLN A 239 26.61 -17.28 8.03
CA GLN A 239 27.69 -17.84 7.21
C GLN A 239 28.52 -18.92 7.93
N GLY A 240 28.22 -19.23 9.19
CA GLY A 240 29.01 -20.15 10.03
C GLY A 240 30.33 -19.57 10.52
N LYS A 241 30.57 -18.27 10.33
CA LYS A 241 31.78 -17.54 10.75
C LYS A 241 31.64 -17.07 12.19
N MET A 242 31.59 -18.05 13.09
CA MET A 242 31.16 -17.81 14.48
C MET A 242 32.12 -16.92 15.27
N LYS A 243 33.41 -16.98 14.96
CA LYS A 243 34.40 -16.10 15.61
C LYS A 243 34.15 -14.64 15.24
N GLU A 244 34.00 -14.38 13.94
CA GLU A 244 33.73 -13.05 13.40
C GLU A 244 32.37 -12.51 13.88
N ALA A 245 31.36 -13.39 13.98
CA ALA A 245 30.06 -13.04 14.54
C ALA A 245 30.17 -12.56 15.99
N ILE A 246 30.86 -13.32 16.85
CA ILE A 246 31.06 -12.97 18.26
C ILE A 246 31.87 -11.67 18.38
N ASP A 247 32.99 -11.55 17.65
CA ASP A 247 33.85 -10.37 17.68
C ASP A 247 33.07 -9.09 17.30
N SER A 248 32.27 -9.13 16.23
CA SER A 248 31.42 -8.00 15.81
C SER A 248 30.30 -7.71 16.81
N ALA A 249 29.67 -8.72 17.39
CA ALA A 249 28.59 -8.53 18.38
C ALA A 249 29.11 -8.00 19.73
N GLU A 250 30.28 -8.43 20.20
CA GLU A 250 30.90 -7.88 21.41
C GLU A 250 31.23 -6.39 21.23
N LYS A 251 31.75 -6.03 20.06
CA LYS A 251 32.00 -4.61 19.71
C LYS A 251 30.70 -3.81 19.68
N ALA A 252 29.64 -4.38 19.08
CA ALA A 252 28.32 -3.76 19.05
C ALA A 252 27.76 -3.54 20.47
N GLN A 253 27.85 -4.55 21.35
CA GLN A 253 27.39 -4.47 22.72
C GLN A 253 28.10 -3.36 23.49
N LYS A 254 29.44 -3.31 23.38
CA LYS A 254 30.26 -2.29 24.03
C LYS A 254 29.84 -0.88 23.60
N LEU A 255 29.69 -0.66 22.30
CA LEU A 255 29.28 0.65 21.77
C LEU A 255 27.84 1.02 22.20
N ALA A 256 26.93 0.05 22.27
CA ALA A 256 25.59 0.30 22.80
C ALA A 256 25.59 0.74 24.27
N LEU A 257 26.49 0.18 25.10
CA LEU A 257 26.67 0.62 26.49
C LEU A 257 27.27 2.04 26.58
N GLU A 258 28.26 2.35 25.75
CA GLU A 258 28.88 3.68 25.68
C GLU A 258 27.86 4.77 25.27
N GLU A 259 26.95 4.43 24.35
CA GLU A 259 25.83 5.29 23.95
C GLU A 259 24.64 5.26 24.93
N LYS A 260 24.79 4.60 26.09
CA LYS A 260 23.76 4.46 27.13
C LYS A 260 22.45 3.84 26.61
N ASN A 261 22.55 2.93 25.64
CA ASN A 261 21.44 2.19 25.07
C ASN A 261 21.33 0.80 25.70
N GLU A 262 20.88 0.75 26.96
CA GLU A 262 20.84 -0.48 27.77
C GLU A 262 19.96 -1.58 27.16
N GLY A 263 18.87 -1.22 26.50
CA GLY A 263 17.99 -2.18 25.83
C GLY A 263 18.71 -2.94 24.70
N TRP A 264 19.44 -2.22 23.85
CA TRP A 264 20.25 -2.87 22.80
C TRP A 264 21.43 -3.64 23.38
N ALA A 265 22.13 -3.10 24.37
CA ALA A 265 23.24 -3.80 25.00
C ALA A 265 22.79 -5.14 25.63
N SER A 266 21.61 -5.16 26.25
CA SER A 266 21.04 -6.38 26.84
C SER A 266 20.63 -7.39 25.77
N TYR A 267 19.95 -6.94 24.71
CA TYR A 267 19.56 -7.81 23.59
C TYR A 267 20.76 -8.45 22.89
N ILE A 268 21.83 -7.68 22.66
CA ILE A 268 23.07 -8.21 22.06
C ILE A 268 23.75 -9.19 23.01
N LYS A 269 23.73 -8.93 24.33
CA LYS A 269 24.26 -9.84 25.35
C LYS A 269 23.57 -11.20 25.31
N GLU A 270 22.24 -11.21 25.31
CA GLU A 270 21.45 -12.46 25.26
C GLU A 270 21.78 -13.25 23.99
N THR A 271 21.88 -12.56 22.85
CA THR A 271 22.28 -13.17 21.57
C THR A 271 23.68 -13.78 21.65
N LEU A 272 24.66 -13.06 22.21
CA LEU A 272 26.02 -13.54 22.43
C LEU A 272 26.07 -14.78 23.33
N ASP A 273 25.29 -14.78 24.41
CA ASP A 273 25.23 -15.91 25.35
C ASP A 273 24.66 -17.16 24.68
N ASP A 274 23.64 -17.02 23.82
CA ASP A 274 23.10 -18.12 23.04
C ASP A 274 24.06 -18.63 21.96
N TRP A 275 24.75 -17.72 21.29
CA TRP A 275 25.79 -18.04 20.32
C TRP A 275 26.94 -18.82 20.94
N ARG A 276 27.40 -18.42 22.13
CA ARG A 276 28.49 -19.12 22.84
C ARG A 276 28.13 -20.54 23.28
N LYS A 277 26.84 -20.83 23.53
CA LYS A 277 26.38 -22.20 23.86
C LYS A 277 26.38 -23.16 22.67
N LYS A 278 26.34 -22.64 21.44
CA LYS A 278 26.33 -23.44 20.19
C LYS A 278 27.74 -23.85 19.72
N LYS A 279 28.78 -23.34 20.36
CA LYS A 279 30.19 -23.62 20.06
C LYS A 279 30.67 -24.87 20.78
#